data_AF-A0A7C9N1Z7-F1
#
_entry.id   AF-A0A7C9N1Z7-F1
#
_cell.length_a   1.000
_cell.length_b   1.000
_cell.length_c   1.000
_cell.angle_alpha   90.00
_cell.angle_beta   90.00
_cell.angle_gamma   90.00
#
_symmetry.space_group_name_H-M   'P 1'
#
loop_
_entity.id
_entity.type
_entity.pdbx_description
1 polymer ?
#
loop_
_entity_poly.entity_id
_entity_poly.type
_entity_poly.pdbx_seq_one_letter_code
_entity_poly.pdbx_strand_id
1 'polypeptide(L)'
;MGSGQARLDEIACIEFHGKVPSKIAAYATATQLFAHDLARELDAAANAAENAMRQLKGHPLLMGVDVRARAWRVARELNEARELVLGISAEAVKFNVQFRQEFLEALEALAKRERRDTKPKDYKGKVDL
;
A
#
# COMPACT_ATOMS: atom_id res chain seq x y z
N MET A 1 9.91 -18.18 1.07
CA MET A 1 8.51 -18.15 1.51
C MET A 1 8.01 -16.72 1.31
N GLY A 2 6.89 -16.53 0.61
CA GLY A 2 6.56 -15.29 -0.11
C GLY A 2 6.39 -14.05 0.77
N SER A 3 7.38 -13.15 0.76
CA SER A 3 7.33 -11.88 1.52
C SER A 3 6.32 -10.89 0.93
N GLY A 4 6.28 -10.75 -0.39
CA GLY A 4 5.37 -9.82 -1.07
C GLY A 4 3.91 -10.27 -1.03
N GLN A 5 3.66 -11.55 -1.27
CA GLN A 5 2.30 -12.10 -1.27
C GLN A 5 1.66 -12.04 0.13
N ALA A 6 2.39 -12.45 1.17
CA ALA A 6 1.89 -12.35 2.54
C ALA A 6 1.53 -10.90 2.94
N ARG A 7 2.34 -9.92 2.53
CA ARG A 7 2.04 -8.49 2.77
C ARG A 7 0.82 -7.99 1.99
N LEU A 8 0.64 -8.47 0.76
CA LEU A 8 -0.58 -8.19 -0.01
C LEU A 8 -1.81 -8.81 0.66
N ASP A 9 -1.69 -10.03 1.16
CA ASP A 9 -2.75 -10.71 1.90
C ASP A 9 -3.08 -9.95 3.20
N GLU A 10 -2.07 -9.46 3.94
CA GLU A 10 -2.24 -8.61 5.12
C GLU A 10 -3.01 -7.32 4.79
N ILE A 11 -2.67 -6.65 3.69
CA ILE A 11 -3.37 -5.45 3.22
C ILE A 11 -4.81 -5.79 2.83
N ALA A 12 -5.02 -6.89 2.09
CA ALA A 12 -6.33 -7.33 1.62
C ALA A 12 -7.27 -7.75 2.77
N CYS A 13 -6.72 -8.25 3.88
CA CYS A 13 -7.46 -8.60 5.10
C CYS A 13 -7.92 -7.38 5.92
N ILE A 14 -7.55 -6.15 5.54
CA ILE A 14 -8.00 -4.94 6.24
C ILE A 14 -9.46 -4.63 5.83
N GLU A 15 -10.39 -5.16 6.59
CA GLU A 15 -11.81 -4.87 6.40
C GLU A 15 -12.21 -3.50 6.97
N PHE A 16 -13.01 -2.75 6.21
CA PHE A 16 -13.53 -1.43 6.60
C PHE A 16 -14.85 -1.55 7.36
N HIS A 17 -14.78 -2.03 8.60
CA HIS A 17 -15.93 -2.07 9.51
C HIS A 17 -15.63 -1.40 10.86
N GLY A 18 -16.67 -0.92 11.55
CA GLY A 18 -16.55 -0.30 12.87
C GLY A 18 -15.76 1.02 12.84
N LYS A 19 -14.52 1.02 13.35
CA LYS A 19 -13.66 2.22 13.39
C LYS A 19 -13.04 2.52 12.02
N VAL A 20 -13.87 2.75 11.01
CA VAL A 20 -13.49 2.95 9.59
C VAL A 20 -12.30 3.92 9.39
N PRO A 21 -12.24 5.10 10.04
CA PRO A 21 -11.10 6.00 9.86
C PRO A 21 -9.74 5.38 10.24
N SER A 22 -9.70 4.59 11.33
CA SER A 22 -8.48 3.89 11.73
C SER A 22 -8.09 2.76 10.77
N LYS A 23 -9.09 2.10 10.15
CA LYS A 23 -8.86 1.03 9.18
C LYS A 23 -8.32 1.57 7.86
N ILE A 24 -8.84 2.70 7.40
CA ILE A 24 -8.33 3.40 6.21
C ILE A 24 -6.91 3.90 6.43
N ALA A 25 -6.62 4.48 7.61
CA ALA A 25 -5.26 4.86 7.96
C ALA A 25 -4.31 3.65 7.95
N ALA A 26 -4.72 2.53 8.55
CA ALA A 26 -3.93 1.30 8.56
C ALA A 26 -3.68 0.75 7.15
N TYR A 27 -4.72 0.74 6.29
CA TYR A 27 -4.60 0.32 4.89
C TYR A 27 -3.62 1.20 4.11
N ALA A 28 -3.75 2.52 4.23
CA ALA A 28 -2.86 3.47 3.57
C ALA A 28 -1.41 3.29 4.03
N THR A 29 -1.17 3.15 5.33
CA THR A 29 0.17 2.93 5.89
C THR A 29 0.76 1.58 5.45
N ALA A 30 -0.01 0.50 5.48
CA ALA A 30 0.44 -0.81 5.05
C ALA A 30 0.80 -0.82 3.55
N THR A 31 -0.04 -0.19 2.72
CA THR A 31 0.21 -0.01 1.28
C THR A 31 1.48 0.80 1.03
N GLN A 32 1.69 1.87 1.79
CA GLN A 32 2.89 2.71 1.71
C GLN A 32 4.16 1.92 2.04
N LEU A 33 4.14 1.13 3.13
CA LEU A 33 5.26 0.29 3.54
C LEU A 33 5.57 -0.79 2.50
N PHE A 34 4.52 -1.46 1.99
CA PHE A 34 4.66 -2.44 0.92
C PHE A 34 5.33 -1.83 -0.32
N ALA A 35 4.86 -0.66 -0.76
CA ALA A 35 5.42 0.03 -1.90
C ALA A 35 6.90 0.40 -1.69
N HIS A 36 7.28 0.92 -0.52
CA HIS A 36 8.68 1.23 -0.23
C HIS A 36 9.59 -0.01 -0.24
N ASP A 37 9.11 -1.11 0.33
CA ASP A 37 9.90 -2.33 0.34
C ASP A 37 10.02 -2.95 -1.06
N LEU A 38 8.94 -2.99 -1.83
CA LEU A 38 8.98 -3.46 -3.22
C LEU A 38 9.88 -2.58 -4.09
N ALA A 39 9.86 -1.26 -3.89
CA ALA A 39 10.77 -0.34 -4.58
C ALA A 39 12.25 -0.63 -4.26
N ARG A 40 12.58 -1.00 -3.01
CA ARG A 40 13.94 -1.43 -2.62
C ARG A 40 14.32 -2.76 -3.25
N GLU A 41 13.40 -3.71 -3.29
CA GLU A 41 13.63 -5.02 -3.93
C GLU A 41 13.86 -4.86 -5.44
N LEU A 42 13.10 -3.99 -6.11
CA LEU A 42 13.26 -3.68 -7.54
C LEU A 42 14.59 -2.99 -7.84
N ASP A 43 15.03 -2.06 -6.99
CA ASP A 43 16.35 -1.41 -7.11
C ASP A 43 17.49 -2.43 -6.98
N ALA A 44 17.42 -3.30 -5.97
CA ALA A 44 18.39 -4.36 -5.78
C ALA A 44 18.39 -5.34 -6.96
N ALA A 45 17.20 -5.71 -7.46
CA ALA A 45 17.05 -6.59 -8.61
C ALA A 45 17.59 -5.97 -9.90
N ALA A 46 17.37 -4.67 -10.14
CA ALA A 46 17.91 -3.96 -11.30
C ALA A 46 19.44 -4.02 -11.32
N ASN A 47 20.08 -3.68 -10.20
CA ASN A 47 21.52 -3.73 -10.03
C ASN A 47 22.07 -5.17 -10.17
N ALA A 48 21.42 -6.15 -9.55
CA ALA A 48 21.83 -7.54 -9.62
C ALA A 48 21.71 -8.11 -11.04
N ALA A 49 20.59 -7.86 -11.71
CA ALA A 49 20.35 -8.30 -13.07
C ALA A 49 21.33 -7.67 -14.06
N GLU A 50 21.57 -6.36 -13.97
CA GLU A 50 22.53 -5.69 -14.83
C GLU A 50 23.95 -6.26 -14.68
N ASN A 51 24.40 -6.44 -13.42
CA ASN A 51 25.73 -6.98 -13.14
C ASN A 51 25.87 -8.43 -13.62
N ALA A 52 24.89 -9.28 -13.34
CA ALA A 52 24.90 -10.68 -13.78
C ALA A 52 24.93 -10.79 -15.31
N MET A 53 24.13 -9.98 -16.02
CA MET A 53 24.12 -9.97 -17.47
C MET A 53 25.44 -9.44 -18.05
N ARG A 54 26.00 -8.37 -17.48
CA ARG A 54 27.29 -7.81 -17.94
C ARG A 54 28.46 -8.79 -17.82
N GLN A 55 28.42 -9.71 -16.85
CA GLN A 55 29.43 -10.78 -16.72
C GLN A 55 29.42 -11.76 -17.90
N LEU A 56 28.32 -11.85 -18.65
CA LEU A 56 28.22 -12.71 -19.84
C LEU A 56 28.85 -12.08 -21.10
N LYS A 57 29.44 -10.88 -20.99
CA LYS A 57 30.10 -10.23 -22.11
C LYS A 57 31.25 -11.10 -22.64
N GLY A 58 31.24 -11.39 -23.94
CA GLY A 58 32.25 -12.23 -24.59
C GLY A 58 31.99 -13.73 -24.47
N HIS A 59 30.86 -14.14 -23.90
CA HIS A 59 30.47 -15.54 -23.87
C HIS A 59 30.26 -16.09 -25.30
N PRO A 60 30.85 -17.23 -25.68
CA PRO A 60 30.78 -17.76 -27.06
C PRO A 60 29.35 -17.96 -27.58
N LEU A 61 28.43 -18.42 -26.72
CA LEU A 61 27.01 -18.59 -27.08
C LEU A 61 26.24 -17.27 -27.29
N LEU A 62 26.84 -16.12 -26.96
CA LEU A 62 26.25 -14.79 -27.10
C LEU A 62 26.99 -13.95 -28.16
N MET A 63 27.76 -14.59 -29.06
CA MET A 63 28.37 -13.87 -30.18
C MET A 63 27.32 -13.13 -31.02
N GLY A 64 27.62 -11.87 -31.36
CA GLY A 64 26.70 -11.00 -32.09
C GLY A 64 25.61 -10.36 -31.24
N VAL A 65 25.52 -10.69 -29.94
CA VAL A 65 24.56 -10.07 -29.02
C VAL A 65 25.22 -8.91 -28.25
N ASP A 66 24.60 -7.73 -28.29
CA ASP A 66 24.97 -6.64 -27.39
C ASP A 66 24.43 -6.89 -25.97
N VAL A 67 25.25 -7.59 -25.19
CA VAL A 67 24.96 -7.92 -23.79
C VAL A 67 24.80 -6.66 -22.93
N ARG A 68 25.52 -5.56 -23.24
CA ARG A 68 25.41 -4.31 -22.48
C ARG A 68 24.06 -3.64 -22.72
N ALA A 69 23.64 -3.55 -23.98
CA ALA A 69 22.34 -2.97 -24.33
C ALA A 69 21.19 -3.79 -23.72
N ARG A 70 21.29 -5.13 -23.73
CA ARG A 70 20.29 -6.00 -23.10
C ARG A 70 20.25 -5.85 -21.58
N ALA A 71 21.41 -5.81 -20.93
CA ALA A 71 21.51 -5.60 -19.48
C ALA A 71 20.91 -4.25 -19.07
N TRP A 72 21.24 -3.19 -19.79
CA TRP A 72 20.66 -1.86 -19.56
C TRP A 72 19.14 -1.87 -19.73
N ARG A 73 18.63 -2.53 -20.77
CA ARG A 73 17.19 -2.61 -21.01
C ARG A 73 16.46 -3.28 -19.85
N VAL A 74 16.98 -4.41 -19.36
CA VAL A 74 16.38 -5.12 -18.21
C VAL A 74 16.40 -4.26 -16.95
N ALA A 75 17.54 -3.61 -16.65
CA ALA A 75 17.63 -2.71 -15.51
C ALA A 75 16.68 -1.51 -15.62
N ARG A 76 16.51 -0.97 -16.84
CA ARG A 76 15.58 0.12 -17.11
C ARG A 76 14.14 -0.26 -16.79
N GLU A 77 13.66 -1.42 -17.25
CA GLU A 77 12.29 -1.86 -16.95
C GLU A 77 12.06 -2.04 -15.44
N LEU A 78 13.06 -2.57 -14.72
CA LEU A 78 12.99 -2.71 -13.26
C LEU A 78 12.99 -1.36 -12.53
N ASN A 79 13.76 -0.39 -13.03
CA ASN A 79 13.75 0.98 -12.53
C ASN A 79 12.41 1.68 -12.82
N GLU A 80 11.83 1.50 -14.00
CA GLU A 80 10.51 2.03 -14.34
C GLU A 80 9.43 1.42 -13.42
N ALA A 81 9.49 0.11 -13.17
CA ALA A 81 8.60 -0.54 -12.20
C ALA A 81 8.77 0.04 -10.78
N ARG A 82 10.01 0.31 -10.35
CA ARG A 82 10.30 0.95 -9.06
C ARG A 82 9.64 2.33 -8.95
N GLU A 83 9.72 3.15 -9.99
CA GLU A 83 9.09 4.47 -10.00
C GLU A 83 7.55 4.39 -9.92
N LEU A 84 6.95 3.43 -10.64
CA LEU A 84 5.50 3.18 -10.55
C LEU A 84 5.08 2.81 -9.12
N VAL A 85 5.85 1.95 -8.47
CA VAL A 85 5.59 1.52 -7.10
C VAL A 85 5.73 2.69 -6.11
N LEU A 86 6.71 3.58 -6.30
CA LEU A 86 6.81 4.81 -5.50
C LEU A 86 5.60 5.74 -5.73
N GLY A 87 5.05 5.76 -6.95
CA GLY A 87 3.78 6.42 -7.25
C GLY A 87 2.62 5.88 -6.41
N ILE A 88 2.52 4.55 -6.24
CA ILE A 88 1.51 3.90 -5.38
C ILE A 88 1.63 4.40 -3.93
N SER A 89 2.86 4.53 -3.41
CA SER A 89 3.11 5.07 -2.06
C SER A 89 2.56 6.49 -1.91
N ALA A 90 2.81 7.37 -2.89
CA ALA A 90 2.32 8.74 -2.87
C ALA A 90 0.78 8.81 -2.94
N GLU A 91 0.16 7.98 -3.79
CA GLU A 91 -1.30 7.92 -3.90
C GLU A 91 -1.96 7.36 -2.63
N ALA A 92 -1.34 6.39 -1.94
CA ALA A 92 -1.85 5.88 -0.66
C ALA A 92 -1.93 6.98 0.42
N VAL A 93 -0.94 7.87 0.48
CA VAL A 93 -0.95 9.03 1.40
C VAL A 93 -2.05 10.02 1.02
N LYS A 94 -2.16 10.36 -0.27
CA LYS A 94 -3.21 11.27 -0.77
C LYS A 94 -4.61 10.73 -0.47
N PHE A 95 -4.84 9.45 -0.71
CA PHE A 95 -6.10 8.76 -0.40
C PHE A 95 -6.50 8.94 1.06
N ASN A 96 -5.59 8.71 2.02
CA ASN A 96 -5.90 8.88 3.43
C ASN A 96 -6.21 10.35 3.79
N VAL A 97 -5.49 11.31 3.21
CA VAL A 97 -5.73 12.74 3.42
C VAL A 97 -7.09 13.16 2.88
N GLN A 98 -7.42 12.79 1.64
CA GLN A 98 -8.71 13.08 1.01
C GLN A 98 -9.86 12.47 1.81
N PHE A 99 -9.72 11.20 2.23
CA PHE A 99 -10.72 10.55 3.06
C PHE A 99 -11.00 11.34 4.35
N ARG A 100 -9.95 11.81 5.03
CA ARG A 100 -10.11 12.59 6.26
C ARG A 100 -10.75 13.95 6.01
N GLN A 101 -10.50 14.57 4.87
CA GLN A 101 -11.10 15.86 4.50
C GLN A 101 -12.58 15.72 4.17
N GLU A 102 -12.97 14.67 3.44
CA GLU A 102 -14.32 14.53 2.89
C GLU A 102 -15.28 13.78 3.83
N PHE A 103 -14.78 12.83 4.62
CA PHE A 103 -15.65 11.88 5.33
C PHE A 103 -15.52 11.91 6.86
N LEU A 104 -14.47 12.49 7.42
CA LEU A 104 -14.24 12.43 8.87
C LEU A 104 -15.35 13.11 9.66
N GLU A 105 -15.76 14.31 9.24
CA GLU A 105 -16.82 15.07 9.91
C GLU A 105 -18.17 14.34 9.86
N ALA A 106 -18.53 13.81 8.69
CA ALA A 106 -19.76 13.05 8.49
C ALA A 106 -19.79 11.78 9.36
N LEU A 107 -18.67 11.05 9.43
CA LEU A 107 -18.55 9.85 10.26
C LEU A 107 -18.60 10.16 11.76
N GLU A 108 -17.98 11.24 12.20
CA GLU A 108 -18.06 11.70 13.59
C GLU A 108 -19.49 12.10 13.97
N ALA A 109 -20.23 12.75 13.06
CA ALA A 109 -21.62 13.10 13.26
C ALA A 109 -22.51 11.85 13.41
N LEU A 110 -22.30 10.82 12.57
CA LEU A 110 -23.00 9.54 12.66
C LEU A 110 -22.70 8.82 13.99
N ALA A 111 -21.42 8.72 14.37
CA ALA A 111 -21.01 8.08 15.62
C ALA A 111 -21.58 8.79 16.85
N LYS A 112 -21.73 10.12 16.81
CA LYS A 112 -22.39 10.90 17.89
C LYS A 112 -23.89 10.60 17.97
N ARG A 113 -24.58 10.39 16.84
CA ARG A 113 -26.01 10.03 16.81
C ARG A 113 -26.25 8.64 17.42
N GLU A 114 -25.47 7.63 17.01
CA GLU A 114 -25.59 6.26 17.55
C GLU A 114 -25.39 6.20 19.07
N ARG A 115 -24.43 6.98 19.61
CA ARG A 115 -24.21 7.09 21.06
C ARG A 115 -25.37 7.76 21.80
N ARG A 116 -26.14 8.61 21.12
CA ARG A 116 -27.30 9.28 21.71
C ARG A 116 -28.50 8.33 21.78
N ASP A 117 -28.69 7.49 20.77
CA ASP A 117 -29.80 6.55 20.70
C ASP A 117 -29.65 5.35 21.64
N THR A 118 -28.42 4.99 21.99
CA THR A 118 -28.11 3.88 22.92
C THR A 118 -28.13 4.28 24.40
N LYS A 119 -28.31 5.57 24.74
CA LYS A 119 -28.41 6.01 26.13
C LYS A 119 -29.82 5.66 26.68
N PRO A 120 -29.95 4.88 27.77
CA PRO A 120 -31.26 4.56 28.33
C PRO A 120 -31.96 5.87 28.72
N LYS A 121 -33.19 6.06 28.23
CA LYS A 121 -34.04 7.14 28.75
C LYS A 121 -34.39 6.79 30.19
N ASP A 122 -33.74 7.43 31.15
CA ASP A 122 -34.13 7.39 32.56
C ASP A 122 -35.60 7.83 32.66
N TYR A 123 -36.50 6.86 32.79
CA TYR A 123 -37.93 7.12 32.89
C TYR A 123 -38.23 7.65 34.29
N LYS A 124 -38.24 8.99 34.45
CA LYS A 124 -38.61 9.67 35.70
C LYS A 124 -40.13 9.86 35.87
N GLY A 125 -40.92 8.90 35.40
CA GLY A 125 -42.36 8.91 35.64
C GLY A 125 -42.64 8.49 37.08
N LYS A 126 -43.21 9.39 37.90
CA LYS A 126 -43.83 8.99 39.17
C LYS A 126 -45.02 8.09 38.82
N VAL A 127 -44.97 6.84 39.26
CA VAL A 127 -46.12 5.95 39.24
C VAL A 127 -46.99 6.36 40.42
N ASP A 128 -48.08 7.06 40.16
CA ASP A 128 -49.13 7.24 41.15
C ASP A 128 -49.86 5.89 41.27
N LEU A 129 -49.64 5.21 42.40
CA LEU A 129 -50.30 3.97 42.83
C LEU A 129 -51.60 4.29 43.57
#